data_AF-A0A519Z1P3-F1
#
_entry.id   AF-A0A519Z1P3-F1
#
_cell.length_a   1.000
_cell.length_b   1.000
_cell.length_c   1.000
_cell.angle_alpha   90.00
_cell.angle_beta   90.00
_cell.angle_gamma   90.00
#
_symmetry.space_group_name_H-M   'P 1'
#
loop_
_entity.id
_entity.type
_entity.pdbx_description
1 polymer ?
#
loop_
_entity_poly.entity_id
_entity_poly.type
_entity_poly.pdbx_seq_one_letter_code
_entity_poly.pdbx_strand_id
1 'polypeptide(L)'
;MRITRTARRWLRHLSGLAGLSCLALLPSKAGGQARSEAVGTGAWLIDQQGRVWEATRAGLWLREGSKRTHFTTQNGLSNDTVTALAQDASGQVWVGTREGLLLYECPGFREISYSQGLPNKQITCLYQSPNGPLWVATASGVGRYVDRRWQPEPTLRGLNVAMVGEDARQWIFVTSRGIQCLPKEQPFAWAWLGWIVGGSLVVLGGLWGLRQARGRQHAQLRLAQVAQQALLAQLNPHFIFNSLQSIQHYLLQHEVETAHHYLGRFAGLMRLILEQSRQPLLTVRAEVAMLRNYLELESLRFQKQFTYEVLADEALLSEEIPTMLLHPFVENAVWHGLAHHTGQGHIAVRVVQEGTYLVATVEDNGVGRTRASGRSGTHAGFPSRGSGLVAERLALLNRGARYPLTVETTDLTLPAGTRVVVRIPRQHT
;
A
#
# COMPACT_ATOMS: atom_id res chain seq x y z
N MET A 1 -29.84 4.58 10.22
CA MET A 1 -30.94 5.56 10.39
C MET A 1 -30.81 6.16 11.79
N ARG A 2 -30.92 7.50 11.90
CA ARG A 2 -30.82 8.36 13.11
C ARG A 2 -29.41 8.80 13.55
N ILE A 3 -29.06 9.98 13.06
CA ILE A 3 -28.05 10.89 13.61
C ILE A 3 -28.80 11.99 14.40
N THR A 4 -28.14 12.56 15.40
CA THR A 4 -28.37 13.88 16.05
C THR A 4 -29.19 13.93 17.35
N ARG A 5 -28.47 13.82 18.47
CA ARG A 5 -28.83 14.40 19.77
C ARG A 5 -27.64 15.22 20.29
N THR A 6 -27.37 16.38 19.69
CA THR A 6 -26.40 17.37 20.23
C THR A 6 -26.67 18.79 19.71
N ALA A 7 -27.95 19.17 19.54
CA ALA A 7 -28.36 20.51 19.06
C ALA A 7 -29.14 21.33 20.11
N ARG A 8 -28.80 21.20 21.41
CA ARG A 8 -29.47 21.97 22.48
C ARG A 8 -28.56 22.71 23.47
N ARG A 9 -27.25 22.85 23.18
CA ARG A 9 -26.31 23.49 24.13
C ARG A 9 -25.67 24.80 23.68
N TRP A 10 -26.11 25.40 22.57
CA TRP A 10 -25.52 26.66 22.06
C TRP A 10 -26.49 27.84 21.92
N LEU A 11 -27.68 27.76 22.52
CA LEU A 11 -28.73 28.79 22.41
C LEU A 11 -28.76 29.79 23.58
N ARG A 12 -27.62 30.11 24.22
CA ARG A 12 -27.59 31.02 25.38
C ARG A 12 -26.45 32.07 25.43
N HIS A 13 -25.71 32.31 24.35
CA HIS A 13 -24.60 33.29 24.40
C HIS A 13 -24.55 34.35 23.29
N LEU A 14 -25.69 34.76 22.72
CA LEU A 14 -25.74 35.95 21.85
C LEU A 14 -26.94 36.84 22.18
N SER A 15 -26.99 37.29 23.43
CA SER A 15 -27.72 38.48 23.86
C SER A 15 -26.68 39.55 24.21
N GLY A 16 -26.50 40.55 23.35
CA GLY A 16 -25.68 41.72 23.65
C GLY A 16 -25.30 42.53 22.41
N LEU A 17 -25.87 43.73 22.31
CA LEU A 17 -25.53 44.87 21.44
C LEU A 17 -25.99 44.72 19.97
N ALA A 18 -27.14 45.21 19.51
CA ALA A 18 -27.82 46.52 19.66
C ALA A 18 -27.05 47.70 19.02
N GLY A 19 -27.66 48.29 17.98
CA GLY A 19 -27.26 49.53 17.27
C GLY A 19 -26.91 49.25 15.80
N LEU A 20 -27.60 49.73 14.76
CA LEU A 20 -28.50 50.86 14.60
C LEU A 20 -29.59 50.55 13.57
N SER A 21 -30.77 51.05 13.89
CA SER A 21 -32.07 50.77 13.29
C SER A 21 -32.25 51.43 11.91
N CYS A 22 -32.82 50.64 10.99
CA CYS A 22 -33.45 51.12 9.77
C CYS A 22 -34.87 51.62 10.06
N LEU A 23 -35.26 52.73 9.43
CA LEU A 23 -36.61 53.31 9.27
C LEU A 23 -37.48 53.59 10.51
N ALA A 24 -37.85 54.86 10.68
CA ALA A 24 -39.12 55.26 11.30
C ALA A 24 -39.82 56.29 10.40
N LEU A 25 -40.86 55.84 9.70
CA LEU A 25 -42.01 56.65 9.29
C LEU A 25 -42.91 56.84 10.51
N LEU A 26 -43.41 58.07 10.76
CA LEU A 26 -44.78 58.45 11.19
C LEU A 26 -44.81 59.95 11.63
N PRO A 27 -45.99 60.60 11.73
CA PRO A 27 -46.28 61.86 11.02
C PRO A 27 -46.38 63.14 11.89
N SER A 28 -46.36 64.26 11.15
CA SER A 28 -46.96 65.60 11.34
C SER A 28 -47.31 66.19 12.73
N LYS A 29 -46.89 67.46 12.85
CA LYS A 29 -47.34 68.59 13.70
C LYS A 29 -46.67 68.77 15.06
N ALA A 30 -45.68 69.66 15.09
CA ALA A 30 -45.58 70.72 16.08
C ALA A 30 -44.87 71.92 15.45
N GLY A 31 -45.47 73.10 15.57
CA GLY A 31 -45.01 74.33 14.93
C GLY A 31 -43.72 74.89 15.56
N GLY A 32 -42.86 75.40 14.71
CA GLY A 32 -41.68 76.17 15.06
C GLY A 32 -40.96 76.53 13.76
N GLN A 33 -41.06 77.80 13.34
CA GLN A 33 -40.36 78.32 12.19
C GLN A 33 -38.84 78.24 12.41
N ALA A 34 -38.24 77.13 12.01
CA ALA A 34 -36.82 77.05 11.70
C ALA A 34 -36.70 77.16 10.18
N ARG A 35 -36.03 78.21 9.70
CA ARG A 35 -35.66 78.36 8.29
C ARG A 35 -34.95 77.08 7.85
N SER A 36 -35.62 76.28 7.02
CA SER A 36 -35.04 75.16 6.31
C SER A 36 -34.05 75.72 5.29
N GLU A 37 -32.79 75.86 5.67
CA GLU A 37 -31.71 75.83 4.69
C GLU A 37 -31.80 74.47 3.98
N ALA A 38 -31.89 74.50 2.65
CA ALA A 38 -32.05 73.31 1.85
C ALA A 38 -30.88 72.35 2.12
N VAL A 39 -31.15 71.24 2.80
CA VAL A 39 -30.20 70.15 2.99
C VAL A 39 -29.95 69.56 1.61
N GLY A 40 -28.84 69.96 0.99
CA GLY A 40 -28.40 69.45 -0.29
C GLY A 40 -28.19 67.93 -0.20
N THR A 41 -28.58 67.23 -1.26
CA THR A 41 -28.37 65.79 -1.46
C THR A 41 -26.88 65.46 -1.69
N GLY A 42 -26.00 65.92 -0.79
CA GLY A 42 -24.56 65.77 -0.85
C GLY A 42 -24.08 64.62 0.02
N ALA A 43 -23.05 63.89 -0.43
CA ALA A 43 -22.36 62.92 0.41
C ALA A 43 -21.52 63.66 1.47
N TRP A 44 -21.45 63.13 2.68
CA TRP A 44 -20.61 63.68 3.74
C TRP A 44 -19.72 62.58 4.33
N LEU A 45 -18.52 62.95 4.77
CA LEU A 45 -17.53 62.06 5.36
C LEU A 45 -16.94 62.75 6.59
N ILE A 46 -16.90 62.04 7.72
CA ILE A 46 -16.08 62.43 8.87
C ILE A 46 -14.83 61.56 8.82
N ASP A 47 -13.67 62.19 8.71
CA ASP A 47 -12.42 61.45 8.69
C ASP A 47 -11.92 61.11 10.11
N GLN A 48 -10.93 60.22 10.20
CA GLN A 48 -10.28 59.83 11.46
C GLN A 48 -9.68 61.00 12.26
N GLN A 49 -9.43 62.16 11.63
CA GLN A 49 -8.91 63.36 12.29
C GLN A 49 -10.05 64.26 12.83
N GLY A 50 -11.31 63.85 12.66
CA GLY A 50 -12.49 64.60 13.09
C GLY A 50 -12.87 65.74 12.15
N ARG A 51 -12.30 65.80 10.94
CA ARG A 51 -12.65 66.81 9.93
C ARG A 51 -13.90 66.38 9.18
N VAL A 52 -14.77 67.34 8.90
CA VAL A 52 -16.03 67.08 8.19
C VAL A 52 -15.90 67.53 6.75
N TRP A 53 -16.08 66.58 5.84
CA TRP A 53 -16.06 66.78 4.41
C TRP A 53 -17.49 66.73 3.87
N GLU A 54 -17.90 67.72 3.11
CA GLU A 54 -19.23 67.81 2.51
C GLU A 54 -19.09 67.98 0.99
N ALA A 55 -19.53 66.96 0.25
CA ALA A 55 -19.54 66.93 -1.21
C ALA A 55 -20.79 67.63 -1.73
N THR A 56 -20.60 68.59 -2.63
CA THR A 56 -21.71 69.30 -3.28
C THR A 56 -21.54 69.29 -4.80
N ARG A 57 -22.56 69.76 -5.52
CA ARG A 57 -22.48 69.97 -6.98
C ARG A 57 -21.61 71.18 -7.37
N ALA A 58 -21.23 72.00 -6.40
CA ALA A 58 -20.48 73.25 -6.59
C ALA A 58 -19.18 73.27 -5.78
N GLY A 59 -18.60 72.10 -5.51
CA GLY A 59 -17.31 71.93 -4.86
C GLY A 59 -17.34 71.04 -3.62
N LEU A 60 -16.19 70.97 -2.95
CA LEU A 60 -15.96 70.24 -1.71
C LEU A 60 -15.79 71.23 -0.57
N TRP A 61 -16.56 71.05 0.50
CA TRP A 61 -16.39 71.81 1.73
C TRP A 61 -15.62 70.98 2.75
N LEU A 62 -14.58 71.57 3.32
CA LEU A 62 -13.83 71.01 4.44
C LEU A 62 -14.06 71.88 5.67
N ARG A 63 -14.52 71.27 6.77
CA ARG A 63 -14.69 71.93 8.06
C ARG A 63 -13.75 71.32 9.10
N GLU A 64 -12.86 72.16 9.61
CA GLU A 64 -11.89 71.86 10.67
C GLU A 64 -12.20 72.76 11.87
N GLY A 65 -12.96 72.25 12.84
CA GLY A 65 -13.47 73.05 13.95
C GLY A 65 -14.35 74.22 13.46
N SER A 66 -13.90 75.46 13.69
CA SER A 66 -14.57 76.69 13.24
C SER A 66 -14.18 77.14 11.84
N LYS A 67 -13.08 76.62 11.27
CA LYS A 67 -12.59 76.99 9.94
C LYS A 67 -13.35 76.20 8.87
N ARG A 68 -13.85 76.89 7.84
CA ARG A 68 -14.45 76.28 6.64
C ARG A 68 -13.64 76.68 5.41
N THR A 69 -13.25 75.69 4.62
CA THR A 69 -12.52 75.86 3.37
C THR A 69 -13.36 75.29 2.22
N HIS A 70 -13.47 76.04 1.12
CA HIS A 70 -14.18 75.63 -0.08
C HIS A 70 -13.20 75.34 -1.21
N PHE A 71 -13.25 74.11 -1.72
CA PHE A 71 -12.44 73.68 -2.85
C PHE A 71 -13.31 73.60 -4.10
N THR A 72 -12.82 74.21 -5.17
CA THR A 72 -13.40 74.21 -6.52
C THR A 72 -12.31 73.84 -7.54
N THR A 73 -12.65 73.83 -8.82
CA THR A 73 -11.72 73.69 -9.94
C THR A 73 -10.60 74.72 -9.92
N GLN A 74 -10.86 75.93 -9.41
CA GLN A 74 -9.83 76.96 -9.21
C GLN A 74 -8.81 76.61 -8.11
N ASN A 75 -9.20 75.73 -7.19
CA ASN A 75 -8.41 75.32 -6.01
C ASN A 75 -7.92 73.86 -6.10
N GLY A 76 -7.87 73.29 -7.31
CA GLY A 76 -7.25 71.99 -7.57
C GLY A 76 -8.19 70.78 -7.67
N LEU A 77 -9.52 70.96 -7.65
CA LEU A 77 -10.44 69.88 -8.03
C LEU A 77 -10.45 69.66 -9.55
N SER A 78 -10.51 68.41 -10.00
CA SER A 78 -10.70 68.09 -11.43
C SER A 78 -12.12 68.40 -11.93
N ASN A 79 -13.11 68.45 -11.04
CA ASN A 79 -14.48 68.89 -11.34
C ASN A 79 -15.17 69.40 -10.06
N ASP A 80 -15.99 70.44 -10.19
CA ASP A 80 -16.75 71.01 -9.07
C ASP A 80 -17.86 70.07 -8.57
N THR A 81 -18.31 69.14 -9.40
CA THR A 81 -19.28 68.12 -8.97
C THR A 81 -18.56 66.95 -8.32
N VAL A 82 -18.56 66.95 -6.99
CA VAL A 82 -18.07 65.83 -6.17
C VAL A 82 -19.18 64.81 -6.02
N THR A 83 -18.90 63.57 -6.40
CA THR A 83 -19.88 62.47 -6.44
C THR A 83 -19.74 61.52 -5.27
N ALA A 84 -18.52 61.33 -4.76
CA ALA A 84 -18.24 60.38 -3.70
C ALA A 84 -17.05 60.80 -2.85
N LEU A 85 -17.07 60.40 -1.57
CA LEU A 85 -15.99 60.61 -0.62
C LEU A 85 -15.72 59.29 0.11
N ALA A 86 -14.46 58.93 0.29
CA ALA A 86 -14.08 57.77 1.12
C ALA A 86 -12.75 58.03 1.81
N GLN A 87 -12.57 57.46 3.00
CA GLN A 87 -11.26 57.37 3.65
C GLN A 87 -10.76 55.93 3.55
N ASP A 88 -9.51 55.74 3.11
CA ASP A 88 -8.92 54.40 3.09
C ASP A 88 -8.43 53.93 4.47
N ALA A 89 -8.05 52.67 4.57
CA ALA A 89 -7.52 52.09 5.80
C ALA A 89 -6.22 52.76 6.30
N SER A 90 -5.50 53.48 5.44
CA SER A 90 -4.29 54.24 5.81
C SER A 90 -4.58 55.66 6.30
N GLY A 91 -5.86 56.05 6.31
CA GLY A 91 -6.30 57.38 6.74
C GLY A 91 -6.29 58.43 5.63
N GLN A 92 -5.99 58.08 4.37
CA GLN A 92 -6.00 59.02 3.26
C GLN A 92 -7.42 59.26 2.75
N VAL A 93 -7.73 60.51 2.38
CA VAL A 93 -9.05 60.90 1.89
C VAL A 93 -9.06 60.92 0.38
N TRP A 94 -9.99 60.15 -0.18
CA TRP A 94 -10.23 59.97 -1.59
C TRP A 94 -11.50 60.71 -2.00
N VAL A 95 -11.39 61.50 -3.06
CA VAL A 95 -12.46 62.36 -3.58
C VAL A 95 -12.78 61.95 -5.01
N GLY A 96 -13.98 61.42 -5.20
CA GLY A 96 -14.51 61.06 -6.52
C GLY A 96 -15.23 62.25 -7.14
N THR A 97 -14.89 62.57 -8.37
CA THR A 97 -15.53 63.64 -9.15
C THR A 97 -16.06 63.09 -10.48
N ARG A 98 -16.78 63.92 -11.23
CA ARG A 98 -17.24 63.55 -12.59
C ARG A 98 -16.11 63.38 -13.62
N GLU A 99 -14.93 63.94 -13.40
CA GLU A 99 -13.83 63.92 -14.37
C GLU A 99 -12.53 63.29 -13.81
N GLY A 100 -12.55 62.73 -12.61
CA GLY A 100 -11.40 62.01 -12.07
C GLY A 100 -11.51 61.62 -10.60
N LEU A 101 -10.55 60.81 -10.16
CA LEU A 101 -10.34 60.44 -8.76
C LEU A 101 -9.17 61.26 -8.21
N LEU A 102 -9.41 61.97 -7.11
CA LEU A 102 -8.42 62.82 -6.45
C LEU A 102 -8.05 62.24 -5.09
N LEU A 103 -6.78 62.38 -4.72
CA LEU A 103 -6.26 62.13 -3.39
C LEU A 103 -5.98 63.46 -2.71
N TYR A 104 -6.48 63.66 -1.50
CA TYR A 104 -6.19 64.88 -0.73
C TYR A 104 -4.77 64.85 -0.15
N GLU A 105 -3.92 65.78 -0.60
CA GLU A 105 -2.55 65.99 -0.13
C GLU A 105 -2.45 67.45 0.36
N CYS A 106 -2.79 67.71 1.62
CA CYS A 106 -2.88 69.06 2.19
C CYS A 106 -1.67 69.96 1.81
N PRO A 107 -1.87 71.16 1.22
CA PRO A 107 -3.16 71.86 1.02
C PRO A 107 -3.83 71.65 -0.36
N GLY A 108 -3.46 70.63 -1.14
CA GLY A 108 -3.94 70.39 -2.50
C GLY A 108 -4.49 68.98 -2.77
N PHE A 109 -4.62 68.66 -4.05
CA PHE A 109 -5.12 67.36 -4.54
C PHE A 109 -4.18 66.78 -5.58
N ARG A 110 -3.95 65.46 -5.50
CA ARG A 110 -3.27 64.70 -6.54
C ARG A 110 -4.29 63.91 -7.35
N GLU A 111 -4.40 64.19 -8.63
CA GLU A 111 -5.23 63.40 -9.55
C GLU A 111 -4.58 62.05 -9.84
N ILE A 112 -5.36 60.99 -9.70
CA ILE A 112 -4.95 59.65 -10.10
C ILE A 112 -5.25 59.44 -11.57
N SER A 113 -4.19 59.27 -12.35
CA SER A 113 -4.32 59.11 -13.79
C SER A 113 -5.10 57.85 -14.16
N TYR A 114 -6.01 58.01 -15.12
CA TYR A 114 -6.76 56.92 -15.77
C TYR A 114 -5.83 55.80 -16.28
N SER A 115 -4.64 56.15 -16.77
CA SER A 115 -3.65 55.21 -17.30
C SER A 115 -3.08 54.24 -16.26
N GLN A 116 -3.33 54.46 -14.97
CA GLN A 116 -2.82 53.63 -13.89
C GLN A 116 -3.72 52.43 -13.56
N GLY A 117 -4.85 52.23 -14.26
CA GLY A 117 -5.70 51.05 -14.13
C GLY A 117 -7.15 51.32 -13.72
N LEU A 118 -7.60 52.58 -13.75
CA LEU A 118 -9.00 52.96 -13.52
C LEU A 118 -9.84 52.70 -14.79
N PRO A 119 -11.04 52.09 -14.70
CA PRO A 119 -11.85 51.77 -15.89
C PRO A 119 -12.60 52.94 -16.54
N ASN A 120 -12.89 54.03 -15.81
CA ASN A 120 -13.44 55.27 -16.34
C ASN A 120 -13.06 56.46 -15.43
N LYS A 121 -12.98 57.69 -15.99
CA LYS A 121 -12.72 58.93 -15.24
C LYS A 121 -13.91 59.37 -14.39
N GLN A 122 -15.12 59.06 -14.83
CA GLN A 122 -16.33 59.44 -14.12
C GLN A 122 -16.57 58.51 -12.94
N ILE A 123 -16.30 59.01 -11.74
CA ILE A 123 -16.46 58.26 -10.49
C ILE A 123 -17.91 58.39 -10.03
N THR A 124 -18.53 57.26 -9.71
CA THR A 124 -19.92 57.18 -9.26
C THR A 124 -20.02 56.88 -7.77
N CYS A 125 -19.15 56.02 -7.26
CA CYS A 125 -19.13 55.60 -5.86
C CYS A 125 -17.72 55.17 -5.44
N LEU A 126 -17.37 55.48 -4.19
CA LEU A 126 -16.16 55.00 -3.52
C LEU A 126 -16.58 54.19 -2.31
N TYR A 127 -15.97 53.01 -2.12
CA TYR A 127 -16.31 52.11 -1.02
C TYR A 127 -15.06 51.48 -0.41
N GLN A 128 -14.77 51.82 0.84
CA GLN A 128 -13.70 51.21 1.61
C GLN A 128 -14.25 50.02 2.40
N SER A 129 -13.72 48.82 2.15
CA SER A 129 -14.03 47.65 2.98
C SER A 129 -13.27 47.72 4.32
N PRO A 130 -13.87 47.35 5.48
CA PRO A 130 -13.26 47.47 6.80
C PRO A 130 -11.89 46.81 6.94
N ASN A 131 -11.62 45.72 6.21
CA ASN A 131 -10.34 45.00 6.21
C ASN A 131 -9.87 44.66 4.79
N GLY A 132 -10.31 45.44 3.79
CA GLY A 132 -10.18 45.08 2.39
C GLY A 132 -9.76 46.24 1.49
N PRO A 133 -9.83 46.02 0.16
CA PRO A 133 -9.48 47.05 -0.80
C PRO A 133 -10.47 48.22 -0.79
N LEU A 134 -9.98 49.38 -1.25
CA LEU A 134 -10.84 50.47 -1.69
C LEU A 134 -11.38 50.12 -3.08
N TRP A 135 -12.69 50.07 -3.20
CA TRP A 135 -13.38 49.91 -4.48
C TRP A 135 -13.78 51.26 -5.04
N VAL A 136 -13.53 51.43 -6.34
CA VAL A 136 -13.84 52.63 -7.11
C VAL A 136 -14.79 52.23 -8.23
N ALA A 137 -16.06 52.55 -8.06
CA ALA A 137 -17.05 52.40 -9.10
C ALA A 137 -17.03 53.59 -10.04
N THR A 138 -17.17 53.28 -11.31
CA THR A 138 -17.10 54.26 -12.39
C THR A 138 -18.27 54.05 -13.35
N ALA A 139 -18.49 55.02 -14.24
CA ALA A 139 -19.53 54.93 -15.26
C ALA A 139 -19.32 53.77 -16.26
N SER A 140 -18.15 53.13 -16.29
CA SER A 140 -17.84 52.02 -17.22
C SER A 140 -16.91 50.97 -16.58
N GLY A 141 -17.24 50.55 -15.37
CA GLY A 141 -16.63 49.41 -14.67
C GLY A 141 -16.18 49.77 -13.26
N VAL A 142 -15.39 48.88 -12.66
CA VAL A 142 -14.92 49.02 -11.29
C VAL A 142 -13.42 48.75 -11.20
N GLY A 143 -12.70 49.56 -10.44
CA GLY A 143 -11.31 49.31 -10.03
C GLY A 143 -11.23 49.00 -8.55
N ARG A 144 -10.36 48.06 -8.16
CA ARG A 144 -9.96 47.87 -6.75
C ARG A 144 -8.55 48.38 -6.54
N TYR A 145 -8.33 49.04 -5.40
CA TYR A 145 -7.03 49.48 -4.94
C TYR A 145 -6.52 48.51 -3.87
N VAL A 146 -5.52 47.71 -4.22
CA VAL A 146 -4.89 46.69 -3.36
C VAL A 146 -3.38 46.92 -3.39
N ASP A 147 -2.71 46.96 -2.24
CA ASP A 147 -1.24 47.09 -2.13
C ASP A 147 -0.64 48.21 -2.99
N ARG A 148 -1.28 49.40 -2.95
CA ARG A 148 -0.91 50.58 -3.73
C ARG A 148 -1.00 50.42 -5.26
N ARG A 149 -1.66 49.38 -5.75
CA ARG A 149 -1.87 49.12 -7.19
C ARG A 149 -3.35 49.06 -7.52
N TRP A 150 -3.69 49.63 -8.68
CA TRP A 150 -5.02 49.52 -9.26
C TRP A 150 -5.15 48.22 -10.03
N GLN A 151 -6.24 47.50 -9.76
CA GLN A 151 -6.60 46.31 -10.50
C GLN A 151 -8.04 46.49 -11.02
N PRO A 152 -8.25 46.57 -12.34
CA PRO A 152 -9.60 46.62 -12.90
C PRO A 152 -10.27 45.25 -12.74
N GLU A 153 -11.57 45.24 -12.44
CA GLU A 153 -12.35 44.01 -12.37
C GLU A 153 -12.88 43.64 -13.76
N PRO A 154 -12.33 42.60 -14.43
CA PRO A 154 -12.65 42.32 -15.83
C PRO A 154 -14.12 41.96 -16.06
N THR A 155 -14.75 41.34 -15.06
CA THR A 155 -16.14 40.88 -15.13
C THR A 155 -17.16 42.03 -15.19
N LEU A 156 -16.80 43.22 -14.70
CA LEU A 156 -17.67 44.40 -14.64
C LEU A 156 -17.30 45.48 -15.68
N ARG A 157 -16.35 45.20 -16.57
CA ARG A 157 -15.87 46.17 -17.56
C ARG A 157 -17.01 46.60 -18.49
N GLY A 158 -17.14 47.91 -18.72
CA GLY A 158 -18.17 48.47 -19.59
C GLY A 158 -19.55 48.64 -18.95
N LEU A 159 -19.72 48.26 -17.68
CA LEU A 159 -20.97 48.45 -16.94
C LEU A 159 -20.92 49.73 -16.12
N ASN A 160 -21.98 50.53 -16.15
CA ASN A 160 -22.13 51.63 -15.21
C ASN A 160 -22.45 51.04 -13.83
N VAL A 161 -21.57 51.26 -12.86
CA VAL A 161 -21.74 50.76 -11.50
C VAL A 161 -22.12 51.93 -10.61
N ALA A 162 -23.34 51.91 -10.07
CA ALA A 162 -23.87 53.00 -9.25
C ALA A 162 -23.44 52.88 -7.78
N MET A 163 -23.27 51.66 -7.28
CA MET A 163 -22.94 51.40 -5.88
C MET A 163 -22.14 50.11 -5.74
N VAL A 164 -21.23 50.12 -4.77
CA VAL A 164 -20.50 48.94 -4.29
C VAL A 164 -20.87 48.69 -2.83
N GLY A 165 -21.08 47.42 -2.49
CA GLY A 165 -21.26 46.97 -1.12
C GLY A 165 -20.65 45.59 -0.93
N GLU A 166 -20.72 45.08 0.29
CA GLU A 166 -20.20 43.77 0.61
C GLU A 166 -21.09 43.04 1.62
N ASP A 167 -21.06 41.71 1.53
CA ASP A 167 -21.55 40.77 2.52
C ASP A 167 -20.36 39.95 3.07
N ALA A 168 -20.60 39.07 4.04
CA ALA A 168 -19.58 38.21 4.64
C ALA A 168 -18.82 37.35 3.60
N ARG A 169 -19.45 36.99 2.48
CA ARG A 169 -18.85 36.08 1.48
C ARG A 169 -18.70 36.67 0.08
N GLN A 170 -19.33 37.81 -0.21
CA GLN A 170 -19.47 38.33 -1.56
C GLN A 170 -19.34 39.85 -1.61
N TRP A 171 -18.84 40.35 -2.73
CA TRP A 171 -18.95 41.73 -3.17
C TRP A 171 -20.24 41.91 -3.96
N ILE A 172 -20.96 42.99 -3.71
CA ILE A 172 -22.25 43.29 -4.34
C ILE A 172 -22.10 44.59 -5.14
N PHE A 173 -22.44 44.55 -6.43
CA PHE A 173 -22.35 45.69 -7.34
C PHE A 173 -23.71 45.98 -7.95
N VAL A 174 -24.22 47.19 -7.77
CA VAL A 174 -25.44 47.64 -8.45
C VAL A 174 -25.05 48.25 -9.79
N THR A 175 -25.36 47.56 -10.88
CA THR A 175 -24.95 47.96 -12.24
C THR A 175 -26.15 48.31 -13.12
N SER A 176 -25.91 48.94 -14.27
CA SER A 176 -26.93 49.18 -15.31
C SER A 176 -27.59 47.90 -15.84
N ARG A 177 -27.01 46.72 -15.61
CA ARG A 177 -27.57 45.40 -15.97
C ARG A 177 -28.16 44.65 -14.77
N GLY A 178 -28.35 45.33 -13.63
CA GLY A 178 -28.83 44.72 -12.39
C GLY A 178 -27.72 44.47 -11.36
N ILE A 179 -28.04 43.68 -10.34
CA ILE A 179 -27.14 43.39 -9.22
C ILE A 179 -26.20 42.24 -9.60
N GLN A 180 -24.88 42.48 -9.53
CA GLN A 180 -23.83 41.50 -9.77
C GLN A 180 -23.15 41.15 -8.45
N CYS A 181 -22.94 39.85 -8.19
CA CYS A 181 -22.28 39.38 -6.97
C CYS A 181 -20.99 38.64 -7.32
N LEU A 182 -19.86 39.05 -6.76
CA LEU A 182 -18.57 38.39 -6.92
C LEU A 182 -18.11 37.76 -5.60
N PRO A 183 -17.65 36.50 -5.58
CA PRO A 183 -17.15 35.87 -4.35
C PRO A 183 -15.87 36.55 -3.84
N LYS A 184 -15.74 36.71 -2.52
CA LYS A 184 -14.53 37.26 -1.88
C LYS A 184 -13.33 36.30 -1.89
N GLU A 185 -13.59 35.00 -1.85
CA GLU A 185 -12.58 33.94 -1.88
C GLU A 185 -12.56 33.24 -3.24
N GLN A 186 -11.36 33.05 -3.81
CA GLN A 186 -11.18 32.19 -4.98
C GLN A 186 -11.42 30.72 -4.57
N PRO A 187 -12.11 29.89 -5.37
CA PRO A 187 -12.25 28.48 -5.06
C PRO A 187 -10.87 27.83 -5.05
N PHE A 188 -10.45 27.33 -3.88
CA PHE A 188 -9.28 26.47 -3.73
C PHE A 188 -9.37 25.34 -4.75
N ALA A 189 -8.34 25.17 -5.57
CA ALA A 189 -8.42 24.34 -6.78
C ALA A 189 -8.29 22.84 -6.45
N TRP A 190 -9.37 22.27 -5.89
CA TRP A 190 -9.52 20.85 -5.52
C TRP A 190 -9.14 19.88 -6.64
N ALA A 191 -9.23 20.31 -7.89
CA ALA A 191 -8.82 19.53 -9.05
C ALA A 191 -7.34 19.10 -8.99
N TRP A 192 -6.42 19.97 -8.55
CA TRP A 192 -4.99 19.65 -8.49
C TRP A 192 -4.67 18.61 -7.40
N LEU A 193 -5.40 18.66 -6.29
CA LEU A 193 -5.22 17.74 -5.18
C LEU A 193 -5.63 16.32 -5.58
N GLY A 194 -6.67 16.18 -6.40
CA GLY A 194 -7.09 14.90 -6.97
C GLY A 194 -6.02 14.26 -7.87
N TRP A 195 -5.36 15.04 -8.73
CA TRP A 195 -4.28 14.55 -9.59
C TRP A 195 -3.06 14.06 -8.80
N ILE A 196 -2.67 14.77 -7.74
CA ILE A 196 -1.55 14.39 -6.88
C ILE A 196 -1.82 13.06 -6.16
N VAL A 197 -3.03 12.91 -5.61
CA VAL A 197 -3.43 11.68 -4.91
C VAL A 197 -3.54 10.51 -5.89
N GLY A 198 -4.14 10.72 -7.06
CA GLY A 198 -4.23 9.69 -8.10
C GLY A 198 -2.86 9.22 -8.60
N GLY A 199 -1.94 10.15 -8.87
CA GLY A 199 -0.57 9.83 -9.28
C GLY A 199 0.18 9.01 -8.23
N SER A 200 0.03 9.37 -6.96
CA SER A 200 0.68 8.68 -5.84
C SER A 200 0.18 7.24 -5.68
N LEU A 201 -1.13 6.99 -5.88
CA LEU A 201 -1.71 5.64 -5.83
C LEU A 201 -1.19 4.74 -6.95
N VAL A 202 -1.02 5.27 -8.17
CA VAL A 202 -0.48 4.50 -9.31
C VAL A 202 0.97 4.09 -9.05
N VAL A 203 1.80 5.01 -8.53
CA VAL A 203 3.20 4.73 -8.21
C VAL A 203 3.31 3.66 -7.11
N LEU A 204 2.51 3.78 -6.04
CA LEU A 204 2.49 2.80 -4.96
C LEU A 204 2.02 1.43 -5.44
N GLY A 205 1.00 1.37 -6.29
CA GLY A 205 0.53 0.13 -6.92
C GLY A 205 1.62 -0.55 -7.76
N GLY A 206 2.35 0.22 -8.57
CA GLY A 206 3.48 -0.27 -9.36
C GLY A 206 4.62 -0.82 -8.50
N LEU A 207 5.01 -0.10 -7.44
CA LEU A 207 6.04 -0.55 -6.49
C LEU A 207 5.64 -1.82 -5.76
N TRP A 208 4.37 -1.93 -5.35
CA TRP A 208 3.82 -3.13 -4.72
C TRP A 208 3.85 -4.33 -5.68
N GLY A 209 3.43 -4.15 -6.93
CA GLY A 209 3.50 -5.18 -7.96
C GLY A 209 4.92 -5.69 -8.23
N LEU A 210 5.90 -4.77 -8.33
CA LEU A 210 7.31 -5.12 -8.50
C LEU A 210 7.86 -5.91 -7.30
N ARG A 211 7.51 -5.50 -6.07
CA ARG A 211 7.92 -6.19 -4.85
C ARG A 211 7.34 -7.60 -4.79
N GLN A 212 6.07 -7.77 -5.20
CA GLN A 212 5.42 -9.08 -5.26
C GLN A 212 6.04 -9.98 -6.32
N ALA A 213 6.37 -9.44 -7.50
CA ALA A 213 7.04 -10.19 -8.56
C ALA A 213 8.43 -10.69 -8.13
N ARG A 214 9.23 -9.84 -7.49
CA ARG A 214 10.54 -10.23 -6.91
C ARG A 214 10.39 -11.32 -5.86
N GLY A 215 9.39 -11.20 -4.98
CA GLY A 215 9.11 -12.23 -3.96
C GLY A 215 8.84 -13.61 -4.58
N ARG A 216 8.10 -13.67 -5.69
CA ARG A 216 7.84 -14.92 -6.43
C ARG A 216 9.11 -15.51 -7.04
N GLN A 217 9.99 -14.70 -7.63
CA GLN A 217 11.26 -15.17 -8.19
C GLN A 217 12.17 -15.79 -7.11
N HIS A 218 12.29 -15.13 -5.94
CA HIS A 218 13.07 -15.69 -4.83
C HIS A 218 12.48 -17.00 -4.30
N ALA A 219 11.15 -17.10 -4.22
CA ALA A 219 10.50 -18.34 -3.80
C ALA A 219 10.76 -19.49 -4.80
N GLN A 220 10.69 -19.23 -6.11
CA GLN A 220 11.01 -20.21 -7.14
C GLN A 220 12.48 -20.66 -7.10
N LEU A 221 13.41 -19.72 -6.96
CA LEU A 221 14.84 -20.04 -6.84
C LEU A 221 15.14 -20.90 -5.61
N ARG A 222 14.51 -20.59 -4.46
CA ARG A 222 14.63 -21.41 -3.24
C ARG A 222 14.06 -22.81 -3.44
N LEU A 223 12.88 -22.92 -4.06
CA LEU A 223 12.30 -24.23 -4.38
C LEU A 223 13.21 -25.05 -5.30
N ALA A 224 13.80 -24.42 -6.32
CA ALA A 224 14.76 -25.09 -7.20
C ALA A 224 16.02 -25.55 -6.45
N GLN A 225 16.57 -24.72 -5.54
CA GLN A 225 17.71 -25.09 -4.71
C GLN A 225 17.39 -26.24 -3.75
N VAL A 226 16.24 -26.20 -3.07
CA VAL A 226 15.79 -27.28 -2.18
C VAL A 226 15.57 -28.56 -2.97
N ALA A 227 14.96 -28.48 -4.16
CA ALA A 227 14.78 -29.64 -5.04
C ALA A 227 16.12 -30.24 -5.50
N GLN A 228 17.09 -29.40 -5.86
CA GLN A 228 18.45 -29.84 -6.22
C GLN A 228 19.16 -30.51 -5.04
N GLN A 229 19.05 -29.92 -3.84
CA GLN A 229 19.60 -30.50 -2.61
C GLN A 229 18.93 -31.83 -2.28
N ALA A 230 17.62 -31.95 -2.45
CA ALA A 230 16.89 -33.20 -2.26
C ALA A 230 17.32 -34.28 -3.25
N LEU A 231 17.54 -33.94 -4.52
CA LEU A 231 18.08 -34.86 -5.53
C LEU A 231 19.50 -35.33 -5.18
N LEU A 232 20.37 -34.42 -4.76
CA LEU A 232 21.75 -34.76 -4.35
C LEU A 232 21.78 -35.57 -3.06
N ALA A 233 20.84 -35.35 -2.15
CA ALA A 233 20.71 -36.09 -0.90
C ALA A 233 20.11 -37.50 -1.08
N GLN A 234 19.53 -37.83 -2.25
CA GLN A 234 19.10 -39.20 -2.55
C GLN A 234 20.27 -40.15 -2.78
N LEU A 235 21.47 -39.63 -3.05
CA LEU A 235 22.68 -40.43 -3.12
C LEU A 235 23.37 -40.39 -1.76
N ASN A 236 23.39 -41.50 -1.02
CA ASN A 236 24.14 -41.57 0.23
C ASN A 236 25.65 -41.43 -0.07
N PRO A 237 26.34 -40.34 0.34
CA PRO A 237 27.77 -40.16 0.07
C PRO A 237 28.62 -41.26 0.71
N HIS A 238 28.15 -41.81 1.82
CA HIS A 238 28.80 -42.92 2.53
C HIS A 238 28.73 -44.22 1.72
N PHE A 239 27.61 -44.49 1.04
CA PHE A 239 27.49 -45.63 0.13
C PHE A 239 28.52 -45.55 -1.00
N ILE A 240 28.61 -44.40 -1.67
CA ILE A 240 29.56 -44.18 -2.78
C ILE A 240 30.99 -44.36 -2.30
N PHE A 241 31.37 -43.74 -1.19
CA PHE A 241 32.72 -43.84 -0.65
C PHE A 241 33.10 -45.28 -0.29
N ASN A 242 32.19 -46.02 0.37
CA ASN A 242 32.46 -47.40 0.78
C ASN A 242 32.49 -48.36 -0.41
N SER A 243 31.66 -48.16 -1.42
CA SER A 243 31.73 -48.92 -2.67
C SER A 243 33.06 -48.70 -3.40
N LEU A 244 33.58 -47.47 -3.41
CA LEU A 244 34.91 -47.17 -3.97
C LEU A 244 36.02 -47.85 -3.15
N GLN A 245 35.91 -47.86 -1.82
CA GLN A 245 36.87 -48.55 -0.95
C GLN A 245 36.84 -50.07 -1.17
N SER A 246 35.68 -50.67 -1.41
CA SER A 246 35.58 -52.10 -1.76
C SER A 246 36.26 -52.41 -3.09
N ILE A 247 36.08 -51.55 -4.10
CA ILE A 247 36.79 -51.68 -5.38
C ILE A 247 38.31 -51.61 -5.15
N GLN A 248 38.77 -50.64 -4.34
CA GLN A 248 40.18 -50.54 -3.97
C GLN A 248 40.68 -51.80 -3.26
N HIS A 249 39.89 -52.39 -2.37
CA HIS A 249 40.24 -53.63 -1.68
C HIS A 249 40.42 -54.81 -2.66
N TYR A 250 39.47 -55.03 -3.58
CA TYR A 250 39.59 -56.09 -4.59
C TYR A 250 40.79 -55.89 -5.52
N LEU A 251 41.08 -54.64 -5.90
CA LEU A 251 42.28 -54.32 -6.69
C LEU A 251 43.58 -54.62 -5.92
N LEU A 252 43.63 -54.31 -4.63
CA LEU A 252 44.78 -54.62 -3.76
C LEU A 252 44.94 -56.12 -3.50
N GLN A 253 43.85 -56.88 -3.49
CA GLN A 253 43.87 -58.34 -3.37
C GLN A 253 44.13 -59.06 -4.70
N HIS A 254 44.40 -58.32 -5.79
CA HIS A 254 44.59 -58.84 -7.15
C HIS A 254 43.36 -59.59 -7.73
N GLU A 255 42.15 -59.36 -7.19
CA GLU A 255 40.89 -59.91 -7.68
C GLU A 255 40.26 -58.99 -8.75
N VAL A 256 40.96 -58.85 -9.88
CA VAL A 256 40.61 -57.87 -10.93
C VAL A 256 39.24 -58.15 -11.56
N GLU A 257 38.86 -59.42 -11.74
CA GLU A 257 37.53 -59.79 -12.27
C GLU A 257 36.40 -59.40 -11.31
N THR A 258 36.54 -59.68 -10.01
CA THR A 258 35.57 -59.29 -8.98
C THR A 258 35.42 -57.77 -8.90
N ALA A 259 36.54 -57.03 -8.97
CA ALA A 259 36.55 -55.57 -9.00
C ALA A 259 35.79 -55.01 -10.22
N HIS A 260 36.04 -55.55 -11.42
CA HIS A 260 35.32 -55.16 -12.63
C HIS A 260 33.83 -55.50 -12.57
N HIS A 261 33.48 -56.69 -12.06
CA HIS A 261 32.09 -57.10 -11.88
C HIS A 261 31.35 -56.17 -10.91
N TYR A 262 31.98 -55.82 -9.79
CA TYR A 262 31.44 -54.88 -8.81
C TYR A 262 31.24 -53.48 -9.42
N LEU A 263 32.25 -52.97 -10.13
CA LEU A 263 32.20 -51.65 -10.76
C LEU A 263 31.10 -51.56 -11.82
N GLY A 264 30.92 -52.60 -12.64
CA GLY A 264 29.85 -52.66 -13.63
C GLY A 264 28.46 -52.62 -12.99
N ARG A 265 28.24 -53.39 -11.92
CA ARG A 265 26.98 -53.38 -11.17
C ARG A 265 26.73 -52.04 -10.46
N PHE A 266 27.78 -51.45 -9.87
CA PHE A 266 27.71 -50.13 -9.24
C PHE A 266 27.30 -49.04 -10.25
N ALA A 267 27.95 -48.99 -11.41
CA ALA A 267 27.60 -48.05 -12.47
C ALA A 267 26.15 -48.25 -12.97
N GLY A 268 25.71 -49.50 -13.10
CA GLY A 268 24.34 -49.84 -13.46
C GLY A 268 23.31 -49.35 -12.43
N LEU A 269 23.57 -49.58 -11.14
CA LEU A 269 22.70 -49.10 -10.06
C LEU A 269 22.65 -47.57 -10.01
N MET A 270 23.80 -46.89 -10.11
CA MET A 270 23.85 -45.43 -10.12
C MET A 270 23.07 -44.82 -11.28
N ARG A 271 23.18 -45.41 -12.47
CA ARG A 271 22.39 -45.00 -13.63
C ARG A 271 20.90 -45.18 -13.39
N LEU A 272 20.48 -46.33 -12.85
CA LEU A 272 19.07 -46.59 -12.49
C LEU A 272 18.55 -45.58 -11.46
N ILE A 273 19.30 -45.30 -10.39
CA ILE A 273 18.91 -44.32 -9.36
C ILE A 273 18.75 -42.92 -9.98
N LEU A 274 19.69 -42.48 -10.82
CA LEU A 274 19.62 -41.17 -11.47
C LEU A 274 18.49 -41.07 -12.50
N GLU A 275 18.21 -42.13 -13.26
CA GLU A 275 17.11 -42.16 -14.22
C GLU A 275 15.74 -42.17 -13.52
N GLN A 276 15.58 -42.99 -12.48
CA GLN A 276 14.29 -43.17 -11.78
C GLN A 276 13.97 -42.05 -10.78
N SER A 277 14.97 -41.40 -10.17
CA SER A 277 14.75 -40.25 -9.27
C SER A 277 14.07 -39.04 -9.94
N ARG A 278 14.06 -38.99 -11.28
CA ARG A 278 13.40 -37.93 -12.07
C ARG A 278 11.90 -38.15 -12.20
N GLN A 279 11.39 -39.34 -11.90
CA GLN A 279 9.97 -39.68 -12.01
C GLN A 279 9.32 -39.69 -10.62
N PRO A 280 8.09 -39.17 -10.46
CA PRO A 280 7.41 -39.13 -9.16
C PRO A 280 6.89 -40.49 -8.71
N LEU A 281 6.60 -41.39 -9.67
CA LEU A 281 6.09 -42.73 -9.47
C LEU A 281 6.99 -43.74 -10.17
N LEU A 282 7.08 -44.94 -9.60
CA LEU A 282 7.86 -46.06 -10.09
C LEU A 282 7.03 -47.34 -9.98
N THR A 283 7.13 -48.23 -10.97
CA THR A 283 6.49 -49.55 -10.86
C THR A 283 7.12 -50.38 -9.74
N VAL A 284 6.32 -51.20 -9.06
CA VAL A 284 6.82 -52.13 -8.04
C VAL A 284 7.92 -53.04 -8.60
N ARG A 285 7.78 -53.48 -9.87
CA ARG A 285 8.82 -54.25 -10.57
C ARG A 285 10.17 -53.53 -10.57
N ALA A 286 10.18 -52.24 -10.92
CA ALA A 286 11.40 -51.46 -11.00
C ALA A 286 11.99 -51.18 -9.60
N GLU A 287 11.16 -50.84 -8.61
CA GLU A 287 11.63 -50.68 -7.21
C GLU A 287 12.27 -51.97 -6.70
N VAL A 288 11.60 -53.13 -6.88
CA VAL A 288 12.11 -54.45 -6.47
C VAL A 288 13.43 -54.79 -7.16
N ALA A 289 13.55 -54.53 -8.46
CA ALA A 289 14.79 -54.74 -9.20
C ALA A 289 15.93 -53.86 -8.67
N MET A 290 15.65 -52.60 -8.34
CA MET A 290 16.62 -51.69 -7.74
C MET A 290 17.06 -52.15 -6.34
N LEU A 291 16.12 -52.57 -5.49
CA LEU A 291 16.43 -53.09 -4.16
C LEU A 291 17.28 -54.37 -4.22
N ARG A 292 17.00 -55.28 -5.16
CA ARG A 292 17.85 -56.47 -5.40
C ARG A 292 19.27 -56.09 -5.79
N ASN A 293 19.43 -55.16 -6.74
CA ASN A 293 20.74 -54.71 -7.18
C ASN A 293 21.52 -54.01 -6.06
N TYR A 294 20.83 -53.23 -5.23
CA TYR A 294 21.42 -52.59 -4.05
C TYR A 294 21.89 -53.60 -3.02
N LEU A 295 21.02 -54.54 -2.60
CA LEU A 295 21.35 -55.56 -1.60
C LEU A 295 22.47 -56.51 -2.06
N GLU A 296 22.53 -56.81 -3.36
CA GLU A 296 23.62 -57.61 -3.93
C GLU A 296 24.97 -56.88 -3.82
N LEU A 297 25.04 -55.59 -4.15
CA LEU A 297 26.27 -54.79 -4.02
C LEU A 297 26.70 -54.64 -2.56
N GLU A 298 25.75 -54.47 -1.65
CA GLU A 298 26.00 -54.44 -0.22
C GLU A 298 26.50 -55.82 0.28
N SER A 299 25.88 -56.91 -0.15
CA SER A 299 26.31 -58.27 0.23
C SER A 299 27.73 -58.55 -0.26
N LEU A 300 28.06 -58.20 -1.51
CA LEU A 300 29.42 -58.31 -2.03
C LEU A 300 30.41 -57.47 -1.21
N ARG A 301 30.06 -56.22 -0.88
CA ARG A 301 30.91 -55.34 -0.04
C ARG A 301 31.22 -55.96 1.32
N PHE A 302 30.25 -56.61 1.94
CA PHE A 302 30.41 -57.32 3.20
C PHE A 302 30.85 -58.78 3.00
N GLN A 303 31.52 -59.13 1.89
CA GLN A 303 32.06 -60.47 1.65
C GLN A 303 31.03 -61.60 1.82
N LYS A 304 29.76 -61.34 1.46
CA LYS A 304 28.62 -62.25 1.62
C LYS A 304 28.36 -62.69 3.06
N GLN A 305 28.71 -61.85 4.05
CA GLN A 305 28.38 -62.06 5.46
C GLN A 305 26.88 -62.04 5.75
N PHE A 306 26.06 -61.60 4.79
CA PHE A 306 24.62 -61.68 4.87
C PHE A 306 23.98 -62.15 3.55
N THR A 307 22.82 -62.77 3.71
CA THR A 307 21.94 -63.21 2.63
C THR A 307 20.74 -62.28 2.52
N TYR A 308 20.09 -62.26 1.35
CA TYR A 308 18.92 -61.44 1.16
C TYR A 308 17.87 -62.15 0.30
N GLU A 309 16.61 -61.80 0.52
CA GLU A 309 15.47 -62.25 -0.24
C GLU A 309 14.60 -61.04 -0.60
N VAL A 310 14.23 -60.89 -1.88
CA VAL A 310 13.30 -59.84 -2.32
C VAL A 310 12.21 -60.46 -3.17
N LEU A 311 11.01 -60.57 -2.59
CA LEU A 311 9.82 -61.18 -3.20
C LEU A 311 8.72 -60.13 -3.37
N ALA A 312 7.98 -60.25 -4.47
CA ALA A 312 6.80 -59.44 -4.74
C ALA A 312 5.76 -60.28 -5.48
N ASP A 313 4.48 -60.11 -5.14
CA ASP A 313 3.39 -60.77 -5.84
C ASP A 313 3.36 -60.32 -7.32
N GLU A 314 3.24 -61.27 -8.26
CA GLU A 314 3.26 -60.96 -9.69
C GLU A 314 2.15 -59.96 -10.10
N ALA A 315 1.00 -60.05 -9.45
CA ALA A 315 -0.15 -59.17 -9.66
C ALA A 315 0.14 -57.70 -9.31
N LEU A 316 1.12 -57.44 -8.45
CA LEU A 316 1.49 -56.10 -8.01
C LEU A 316 2.63 -55.48 -8.82
N LEU A 317 3.32 -56.26 -9.66
CA LEU A 317 4.53 -55.80 -10.36
C LEU A 317 4.29 -54.59 -11.28
N SER A 318 3.08 -54.42 -11.81
CA SER A 318 2.68 -53.29 -12.67
C SER A 318 2.12 -52.09 -11.91
N GLU A 319 1.84 -52.21 -10.61
CA GLU A 319 1.33 -51.11 -9.80
C GLU A 319 2.41 -50.04 -9.60
N GLU A 320 1.99 -48.78 -9.51
CA GLU A 320 2.86 -47.63 -9.32
C GLU A 320 2.89 -47.19 -7.85
N ILE A 321 4.11 -47.05 -7.31
CA ILE A 321 4.37 -46.56 -5.97
C ILE A 321 5.30 -45.33 -6.02
N PRO A 322 5.30 -44.46 -5.00
CA PRO A 322 6.27 -43.37 -4.93
C PRO A 322 7.71 -43.89 -5.05
N THR A 323 8.51 -43.28 -5.92
CA THR A 323 9.88 -43.73 -6.24
C THR A 323 10.77 -43.79 -5.00
N MET A 324 11.57 -44.84 -4.82
CA MET A 324 12.52 -44.98 -3.70
C MET A 324 11.85 -44.82 -2.33
N LEU A 325 10.62 -45.31 -2.19
CA LEU A 325 9.91 -45.28 -0.93
C LEU A 325 10.44 -46.34 0.04
N LEU A 326 10.81 -47.52 -0.48
CA LEU A 326 11.27 -48.64 0.34
C LEU A 326 12.77 -48.58 0.63
N HIS A 327 13.52 -47.91 -0.25
CA HIS A 327 14.98 -47.78 -0.17
C HIS A 327 15.51 -47.36 1.21
N PRO A 328 14.98 -46.32 1.89
CA PRO A 328 15.50 -45.90 3.20
C PRO A 328 15.33 -46.97 4.28
N PHE A 329 14.31 -47.83 4.19
CA PHE A 329 14.08 -48.89 5.16
C PHE A 329 15.04 -50.06 4.93
N VAL A 330 15.28 -50.42 3.68
CA VAL A 330 16.26 -51.45 3.30
C VAL A 330 17.68 -51.01 3.65
N GLU A 331 18.02 -49.75 3.39
CA GLU A 331 19.29 -49.16 3.79
C GLU A 331 19.49 -49.25 5.31
N ASN A 332 18.48 -48.82 6.10
CA ASN A 332 18.54 -48.92 7.55
C ASN A 332 18.72 -50.36 8.05
N ALA A 333 18.09 -51.35 7.39
CA ALA A 333 18.23 -52.77 7.70
C ALA A 333 19.68 -53.27 7.50
N VAL A 334 20.35 -52.85 6.42
CA VAL A 334 21.77 -53.19 6.17
C VAL A 334 22.67 -52.56 7.24
N TRP A 335 22.54 -51.25 7.48
CA TRP A 335 23.44 -50.50 8.37
C TRP A 335 23.25 -50.86 9.84
N HIS A 336 22.03 -50.78 10.35
CA HIS A 336 21.76 -50.95 11.78
C HIS A 336 21.54 -52.41 12.17
N GLY A 337 21.05 -53.24 11.23
CA GLY A 337 20.82 -54.66 11.48
C GLY A 337 22.12 -55.46 11.47
N LEU A 338 22.99 -55.24 10.48
CA LEU A 338 24.01 -56.25 10.13
C LEU A 338 25.47 -55.79 10.26
N ALA A 339 25.76 -54.49 10.29
CA ALA A 339 27.15 -54.00 10.39
C ALA A 339 27.88 -54.41 11.68
N HIS A 340 27.14 -54.81 12.72
CA HIS A 340 27.68 -55.24 14.02
C HIS A 340 27.20 -56.65 14.43
N HIS A 341 26.59 -57.40 13.51
CA HIS A 341 26.08 -58.74 13.79
C HIS A 341 27.22 -59.77 13.68
N THR A 342 27.35 -60.66 14.66
CA THR A 342 28.46 -61.64 14.74
C THR A 342 28.14 -62.98 14.07
N GLY A 343 26.98 -63.12 13.43
CA GLY A 343 26.57 -64.30 12.64
C GLY A 343 26.04 -63.94 11.24
N GLN A 344 25.63 -64.94 10.45
CA GLN A 344 25.07 -64.72 9.10
C GLN A 344 23.80 -63.84 9.16
N GLY A 345 23.90 -62.65 8.57
CA GLY A 345 22.77 -61.75 8.44
C GLY A 345 21.76 -62.24 7.40
N HIS A 346 20.50 -61.83 7.56
CA HIS A 346 19.45 -62.05 6.59
C HIS A 346 18.55 -60.81 6.50
N ILE A 347 18.31 -60.34 5.27
CA ILE A 347 17.34 -59.28 4.98
C ILE A 347 16.26 -59.83 4.06
N ALA A 348 15.01 -59.77 4.49
CA ALA A 348 13.86 -60.15 3.68
C ALA A 348 13.01 -58.92 3.34
N VAL A 349 12.75 -58.72 2.05
CA VAL A 349 11.81 -57.72 1.55
C VAL A 349 10.68 -58.46 0.84
N ARG A 350 9.44 -58.24 1.31
CA ARG A 350 8.24 -58.88 0.76
C ARG A 350 7.20 -57.84 0.41
N VAL A 351 6.67 -57.90 -0.80
CA VAL A 351 5.61 -57.01 -1.26
C VAL A 351 4.38 -57.86 -1.59
N VAL A 352 3.37 -57.78 -0.72
CA VAL A 352 2.16 -58.60 -0.80
C VAL A 352 0.91 -57.75 -0.89
N GLN A 353 -0.16 -58.31 -1.44
CA GLN A 353 -1.45 -57.65 -1.45
C GLN A 353 -2.25 -57.96 -0.17
N GLU A 354 -2.71 -56.93 0.53
CA GLU A 354 -3.64 -57.05 1.65
C GLU A 354 -4.84 -56.12 1.46
N GLY A 355 -5.97 -56.67 0.96
CA GLY A 355 -7.17 -55.89 0.67
C GLY A 355 -6.93 -54.81 -0.39
N THR A 356 -7.20 -53.55 -0.03
CA THR A 356 -6.98 -52.36 -0.88
C THR A 356 -5.57 -51.78 -0.76
N TYR A 357 -4.69 -52.43 0.01
CA TYR A 357 -3.33 -52.00 0.24
C TYR A 357 -2.32 -52.95 -0.40
N LEU A 358 -1.23 -52.37 -0.89
CA LEU A 358 0.03 -53.06 -1.09
C LEU A 358 0.83 -52.93 0.21
N VAL A 359 1.22 -54.05 0.78
CA VAL A 359 1.97 -54.09 2.04
C VAL A 359 3.39 -54.56 1.74
N ALA A 360 4.34 -53.65 1.95
CA ALA A 360 5.75 -53.93 1.83
C ALA A 360 6.36 -54.14 3.22
N THR A 361 6.94 -55.30 3.44
CA THR A 361 7.57 -55.69 4.69
C THR A 361 9.07 -55.81 4.49
N VAL A 362 9.86 -55.12 5.32
CA VAL A 362 11.32 -55.20 5.37
C VAL A 362 11.71 -55.78 6.73
N GLU A 363 12.37 -56.92 6.73
CA GLU A 363 12.81 -57.63 7.94
C GLU A 363 14.32 -57.83 7.91
N ASP A 364 14.95 -57.56 9.05
CA ASP A 364 16.34 -57.95 9.33
C ASP A 364 16.40 -58.81 10.59
N ASN A 365 17.35 -59.75 10.63
CA ASN A 365 17.67 -60.56 11.81
C ASN A 365 18.82 -59.95 12.65
N GLY A 366 18.94 -58.63 12.61
CA GLY A 366 20.00 -57.90 13.29
C GLY A 366 19.80 -57.75 14.80
N VAL A 367 20.59 -56.89 15.43
CA VAL A 367 20.58 -56.73 16.90
C VAL A 367 19.29 -56.10 17.47
N GLY A 368 18.43 -55.54 16.61
CA GLY A 368 17.23 -54.77 16.97
C GLY A 368 17.53 -53.33 17.40
N ARG A 369 16.57 -52.39 17.20
CA ARG A 369 16.82 -50.96 17.41
C ARG A 369 17.02 -50.61 18.89
N THR A 370 16.25 -51.20 19.79
CA THR A 370 16.33 -50.97 21.24
C THR A 370 17.70 -51.33 21.84
N ARG A 371 18.36 -52.38 21.34
CA ARG A 371 19.74 -52.73 21.72
C ARG A 371 20.78 -51.85 21.05
N ALA A 372 20.53 -51.41 19.81
CA ALA A 372 21.43 -50.50 19.08
C ALA A 372 21.44 -49.06 19.65
N SER A 373 20.34 -48.59 20.25
CA SER A 373 20.22 -47.21 20.77
C SER A 373 20.34 -47.05 22.29
N GLY A 374 20.54 -48.14 23.05
CA GLY A 374 20.87 -48.09 24.48
C GLY A 374 19.84 -47.41 25.42
N ARG A 375 18.58 -47.25 25.01
CA ARG A 375 17.52 -46.64 25.84
C ARG A 375 16.18 -47.36 25.67
N SER A 376 15.67 -47.88 26.79
CA SER A 376 14.27 -48.29 26.94
C SER A 376 13.39 -47.05 27.04
N GLY A 377 12.34 -46.97 26.22
CA GLY A 377 11.38 -45.88 26.30
C GLY A 377 10.24 -46.06 25.31
N THR A 378 9.07 -46.40 25.84
CA THR A 378 7.77 -46.35 25.17
C THR A 378 7.41 -44.91 24.82
N HIS A 379 7.93 -44.41 23.70
CA HIS A 379 7.38 -43.28 22.97
C HIS A 379 7.65 -43.49 21.48
N ALA A 380 6.60 -43.40 20.67
CA ALA A 380 6.68 -43.30 19.22
C ALA A 380 7.66 -42.16 18.86
N GLY A 381 8.88 -42.51 18.44
CA GLY A 381 9.93 -41.52 18.27
C GLY A 381 11.19 -42.14 17.69
N PHE A 382 11.22 -42.23 16.37
CA PHE A 382 12.32 -42.68 15.53
C PHE A 382 13.65 -41.93 15.82
N PRO A 383 14.75 -42.58 16.22
CA PRO A 383 16.07 -41.95 16.19
C PRO A 383 16.85 -42.30 14.92
N SER A 384 16.97 -41.35 13.99
CA SER A 384 18.18 -41.06 13.18
C SER A 384 17.93 -39.81 12.31
N ARG A 385 18.97 -39.06 11.93
CA ARG A 385 18.86 -37.86 11.05
C ARG A 385 18.17 -38.14 9.70
N GLY A 386 18.18 -39.39 9.21
CA GLY A 386 17.47 -39.80 8.00
C GLY A 386 15.96 -40.05 8.20
N SER A 387 15.55 -40.43 9.41
CA SER A 387 14.13 -40.74 9.72
C SER A 387 13.21 -39.51 9.72
N GLY A 388 13.74 -38.33 10.05
CA GLY A 388 12.98 -37.07 9.99
C GLY A 388 12.58 -36.68 8.56
N LEU A 389 13.49 -36.87 7.60
CA LEU A 389 13.24 -36.62 6.17
C LEU A 389 12.21 -37.60 5.60
N VAL A 390 12.25 -38.86 6.01
CA VAL A 390 11.24 -39.86 5.62
C VAL A 390 9.88 -39.50 6.21
N ALA A 391 9.80 -39.11 7.48
CA ALA A 391 8.55 -38.70 8.12
C ALA A 391 7.93 -37.44 7.47
N GLU A 392 8.76 -36.44 7.15
CA GLU A 392 8.33 -35.25 6.43
C GLU A 392 7.82 -35.59 5.02
N ARG A 393 8.52 -36.50 4.32
CA ARG A 393 8.09 -37.01 3.01
C ARG A 393 6.76 -37.75 3.08
N LEU A 394 6.57 -38.62 4.08
CA LEU A 394 5.30 -39.33 4.31
C LEU A 394 4.16 -38.37 4.61
N ALA A 395 4.41 -37.34 5.43
CA ALA A 395 3.41 -36.31 5.74
C ALA A 395 2.99 -35.53 4.48
N LEU A 396 3.92 -35.26 3.56
CA LEU A 396 3.62 -34.63 2.28
C LEU A 396 2.81 -35.54 1.36
N LEU A 397 3.17 -36.82 1.26
CA LEU A 397 2.44 -37.81 0.45
C LEU A 397 1.01 -38.04 0.96
N ASN A 398 0.78 -37.93 2.26
CA ASN A 398 -0.53 -38.12 2.88
C ASN A 398 -1.44 -36.87 2.84
N ARG A 399 -0.96 -35.70 2.40
CA ARG A 399 -1.79 -34.49 2.33
C ARG A 399 -2.89 -34.65 1.28
N GLY A 400 -4.14 -34.76 1.74
CA GLY A 400 -5.32 -34.89 0.87
C GLY A 400 -5.55 -36.29 0.32
N ALA A 401 -4.82 -37.30 0.80
CA ALA A 401 -5.05 -38.69 0.42
C ALA A 401 -6.31 -39.25 1.13
N ARG A 402 -7.17 -39.96 0.37
CA ARG A 402 -8.37 -40.62 0.92
C ARG A 402 -8.02 -41.78 1.84
N TYR A 403 -6.91 -42.46 1.55
CA TYR A 403 -6.33 -43.52 2.36
C TYR A 403 -4.87 -43.17 2.62
N PRO A 404 -4.43 -43.01 3.88
CA PRO A 404 -3.05 -42.64 4.17
C PRO A 404 -2.11 -43.82 3.99
N LEU A 405 -0.90 -43.53 3.53
CA LEU A 405 0.25 -44.41 3.61
C LEU A 405 0.73 -44.47 5.06
N THR A 406 0.87 -45.67 5.61
CA THR A 406 1.33 -45.86 7.00
C THR A 406 2.61 -46.67 7.06
N VAL A 407 3.43 -46.38 8.06
CA VAL A 407 4.67 -47.12 8.35
C VAL A 407 4.66 -47.52 9.81
N GLU A 408 4.80 -48.81 10.05
CA GLU A 408 4.88 -49.40 11.38
C GLU A 408 6.22 -50.11 11.52
N THR A 409 6.88 -49.91 12.66
CA THR A 409 8.15 -50.57 12.97
C THR A 409 7.98 -51.37 14.25
N THR A 410 8.37 -52.63 14.20
CA THR A 410 8.30 -53.60 15.31
C THR A 410 9.67 -54.23 15.52
N ASP A 411 10.20 -54.17 16.74
CA ASP A 411 11.42 -54.90 17.11
C ASP A 411 11.05 -56.38 17.33
N LEU A 412 11.76 -57.29 16.65
CA LEU A 412 11.59 -58.73 16.80
C LEU A 412 12.46 -59.22 17.94
N THR A 413 11.89 -60.05 18.82
CA THR A 413 12.61 -60.58 20.00
C THR A 413 13.30 -61.91 19.72
N LEU A 414 12.77 -62.74 18.82
CA LEU A 414 13.27 -64.08 18.49
C LEU A 414 12.93 -64.47 17.02
N PRO A 415 13.92 -64.58 16.12
CA PRO A 415 15.28 -64.05 16.24
C PRO A 415 15.26 -62.53 16.49
N ALA A 416 16.29 -62.01 17.15
CA ALA A 416 16.42 -60.57 17.33
C ALA A 416 16.45 -59.88 15.96
N GLY A 417 15.80 -58.72 15.82
CA GLY A 417 15.71 -58.06 14.51
C GLY A 417 14.78 -56.86 14.49
N THR A 418 14.59 -56.29 13.31
CA THR A 418 13.60 -55.23 13.07
C THR A 418 12.70 -55.62 11.91
N ARG A 419 11.39 -55.42 12.08
CA ARG A 419 10.39 -55.52 11.01
C ARG A 419 9.79 -54.15 10.78
N VAL A 420 9.83 -53.68 9.53
CA VAL A 420 9.16 -52.47 9.07
C VAL A 420 8.07 -52.86 8.09
N VAL A 421 6.85 -52.40 8.35
CA VAL A 421 5.68 -52.63 7.50
C VAL A 421 5.22 -51.30 6.92
N VAL A 422 5.26 -51.17 5.61
CA VAL A 422 4.81 -50.00 4.85
C VAL A 422 3.52 -50.37 4.13
N ARG A 423 2.40 -49.74 4.50
CA ARG A 423 1.10 -49.96 3.86
C ARG A 423 0.86 -48.83 2.85
N ILE A 424 0.78 -49.17 1.57
CA ILE A 424 0.61 -48.25 0.45
C ILE A 424 -0.79 -48.46 -0.14
N PRO A 425 -1.65 -47.43 -0.22
CA PRO A 425 -2.96 -47.59 -0.85
C PRO A 425 -2.80 -47.84 -2.35
N ARG A 426 -3.58 -48.77 -2.90
CA ARG A 426 -3.58 -49.05 -4.34
C ARG A 426 -4.29 -47.91 -5.08
N GLN A 427 -3.76 -47.51 -6.23
CA GLN A 427 -4.34 -46.41 -7.03
C GLN A 427 -5.56 -46.86 -7.86
N HIS A 428 -5.76 -48.17 -8.05
CA HIS A 428 -6.74 -48.76 -8.96
C HIS A 428 -7.90 -49.54 -8.30
N THR A 429 -8.23 -49.27 -7.03
CA THR A 429 -9.40 -49.89 -6.35
C THR A 429 -10.49 -48.91 -5.99
#